data_AF-A0A371GMB1-F1
#
_entry.id   AF-A0A371GMB1-F1
#
_cell.length_a   1.000
_cell.length_b   1.000
_cell.length_c   1.000
_cell.angle_alpha   90.00
_cell.angle_beta   90.00
_cell.angle_gamma   90.00
#
_symmetry.space_group_name_H-M   'P 1'
#
loop_
_entity.id
_entity.type
_entity.pdbx_description
1 polymer ?
#
loop_
_entity_poly.entity_id
_entity_poly.type
_entity_poly.pdbx_seq_one_letter_code
_entity_poly.pdbx_strand_id
1 'polypeptide(L)'
;MSWYQRGFRIADERLNQATRKDHFPLPFIDQVLEKLAGKSHYCFLDGFSRYMHIHIALEDQHKTTFTCPFGTFAYSRMPFGLCNALSTFQRCMTSIFSDFLQDCMEVFMDDFTVYANSFDACLENLSKVLRRCIDTNLVLNFEKCHFMVTEGIVLGHLVSNRGIEVDKSKIDIISSLPNPASVREVRSFLRHVGFYRRFIKNFSKLALPLSRLLQKDVDFNFDQPCIEAFQELKNILTSAPILQAPNWDLPFELMCDASNSALRAVLGQRAGASLPVHVITYASRTMDPTQQNYTTTEKELLAIVFALEKFRSYLLGSKIVVFSDHAALRYLLKKPGAKPRLIWRMLLLQEFNIEIRDKKGDENSVADHLSRIKRESESMPIRDEFPDEQLLHIKTPTPWFSDICNYVAASQFPPEAS
;
A
#
# COMPACT_ATOMS: atom_id res chain seq x y z
N MET A 1 -7.98 31.43 8.98
CA MET A 1 -9.12 31.04 8.10
C MET A 1 -8.77 31.47 6.68
N SER A 2 -8.50 30.54 5.77
CA SER A 2 -8.45 30.87 4.34
C SER A 2 -9.82 30.60 3.72
N TRP A 3 -10.38 31.62 3.08
CA TRP A 3 -11.62 31.53 2.31
C TRP A 3 -11.28 30.94 0.94
N TYR A 4 -11.56 29.67 0.72
CA TYR A 4 -11.56 29.05 -0.61
C TYR A 4 -12.76 28.12 -0.72
N GLN A 5 -13.86 28.63 -1.29
CA GLN A 5 -14.99 27.97 -1.99
C GLN A 5 -15.51 26.55 -1.60
N ARG A 6 -15.10 25.94 -0.48
CA ARG A 6 -15.55 24.60 -0.02
C ARG A 6 -15.55 24.52 1.50
N GLY A 7 -16.61 25.05 2.12
CA GLY A 7 -16.97 24.83 3.52
C GLY A 7 -16.01 25.44 4.58
N PHE A 8 -16.54 25.71 5.76
CA PHE A 8 -15.72 26.06 6.93
C PHE A 8 -14.86 24.85 7.32
N ARG A 9 -13.54 25.01 7.33
CA ARG A 9 -12.58 24.00 7.81
C ARG A 9 -12.00 24.46 9.15
N ILE A 10 -12.15 23.64 10.18
CA ILE A 10 -11.40 23.80 11.43
C ILE A 10 -10.10 23.01 11.25
N ALA A 11 -9.02 23.70 10.90
CA ALA A 11 -7.67 23.16 11.04
C ALA A 11 -7.13 23.60 12.41
N ASP A 12 -7.66 23.03 13.50
CA ASP A 12 -7.17 23.30 14.84
C ASP A 12 -6.09 22.27 15.21
N GLU A 13 -4.84 22.62 14.88
CA GLU A 13 -3.67 21.81 15.22
C GLU A 13 -3.54 21.56 16.73
N ARG A 14 -4.03 22.48 17.59
CA ARG A 14 -3.95 22.33 19.04
C ARG A 14 -4.95 21.29 19.54
N LEU A 15 -6.18 21.33 19.02
CA LEU A 15 -7.18 20.31 19.31
C LEU A 15 -6.70 18.92 18.87
N ASN A 16 -6.11 18.82 17.68
CA ASN A 16 -5.59 17.56 17.15
C ASN A 16 -4.41 17.01 17.97
N GLN A 17 -3.58 17.86 18.58
CA GLN A 17 -2.50 17.44 19.47
C GLN A 17 -3.01 16.95 20.83
N ALA A 18 -4.07 17.57 21.37
CA ALA A 18 -4.68 17.18 22.64
C ALA A 18 -5.57 15.94 22.53
N THR A 19 -6.03 15.60 21.32
CA THR A 19 -6.93 14.48 21.07
C THR A 19 -6.16 13.16 21.00
N ARG A 20 -6.66 12.13 21.69
CA ARG A 20 -6.10 10.77 21.61
C ARG A 20 -6.27 10.24 20.19
N LYS A 21 -5.17 9.81 19.57
CA LYS A 21 -5.18 9.29 18.19
C LYS A 21 -5.80 7.90 18.15
N ASP A 22 -6.75 7.72 17.24
CA ASP A 22 -7.38 6.44 16.95
C ASP A 22 -6.60 5.72 15.84
N HIS A 23 -6.04 4.57 16.17
CA HIS A 23 -5.30 3.74 15.22
C HIS A 23 -6.24 2.68 14.63
N PHE A 24 -7.22 3.12 13.85
CA PHE A 24 -8.03 2.19 13.06
C PHE A 24 -7.20 1.66 11.88
N PRO A 25 -7.14 0.34 11.65
CA PRO A 25 -6.40 -0.21 10.53
C PRO A 25 -7.11 0.16 9.22
N LEU A 26 -6.45 0.99 8.41
CA LEU A 26 -6.89 1.21 7.03
C LEU A 26 -6.44 0.02 6.18
N PRO A 27 -7.28 -0.45 5.24
CA PRO A 27 -6.86 -1.49 4.31
C PRO A 27 -5.69 -0.97 3.47
N PHE A 28 -4.72 -1.84 3.19
CA PHE A 28 -3.60 -1.48 2.34
C PHE A 28 -4.10 -1.24 0.91
N ILE A 29 -3.67 -0.12 0.31
CA ILE A 29 -4.01 0.26 -1.08
C ILE A 29 -3.73 -0.91 -2.03
N ASP A 30 -2.60 -1.58 -1.85
CA ASP A 30 -2.17 -2.73 -2.63
C ASP A 30 -3.21 -3.85 -2.62
N GLN A 31 -3.74 -4.21 -1.44
CA GLN A 31 -4.74 -5.27 -1.29
C GLN A 31 -6.09 -4.90 -1.90
N VAL A 32 -6.51 -3.63 -1.76
CA VAL A 32 -7.75 -3.16 -2.38
C VAL A 32 -7.66 -3.27 -3.89
N LEU A 33 -6.57 -2.77 -4.48
CA LEU A 33 -6.38 -2.79 -5.94
C LEU A 33 -6.30 -4.20 -6.50
N GLU A 34 -5.68 -5.14 -5.80
CA GLU A 34 -5.56 -6.53 -6.25
C GLU A 34 -6.89 -7.26 -6.32
N LYS A 35 -7.80 -6.99 -5.38
CA LYS A 35 -9.14 -7.57 -5.43
C LYS A 35 -9.99 -6.99 -6.56
N LEU A 36 -9.77 -5.72 -6.86
CA LEU A 36 -10.44 -5.04 -7.95
C LEU A 36 -9.89 -5.50 -9.31
N ALA A 37 -8.60 -5.79 -9.40
CA ALA A 37 -7.98 -6.21 -10.65
C ALA A 37 -8.57 -7.53 -11.19
N GLY A 38 -8.71 -7.61 -12.51
CA GLY A 38 -9.21 -8.80 -13.20
C GLY A 38 -10.74 -8.87 -13.31
N LYS A 39 -11.49 -7.94 -12.70
CA LYS A 39 -12.95 -7.89 -12.85
C LYS A 39 -13.33 -7.24 -14.18
N SER A 40 -14.53 -7.59 -14.66
CA SER A 40 -15.00 -7.18 -15.99
C SER A 40 -15.70 -5.82 -16.01
N HIS A 41 -16.47 -5.53 -14.96
CA HIS A 41 -17.32 -4.36 -14.85
C HIS A 41 -17.20 -3.76 -13.44
N TYR A 42 -17.21 -2.44 -13.38
CA TYR A 42 -17.05 -1.65 -12.16
C TYR A 42 -18.11 -0.55 -12.10
N CYS A 43 -18.51 -0.20 -10.89
CA CYS A 43 -19.20 1.04 -10.57
C CYS A 43 -18.41 1.75 -9.47
N PHE A 44 -17.95 2.96 -9.76
CA PHE A 44 -17.26 3.83 -8.82
C PHE A 44 -18.27 4.84 -8.27
N LEU A 45 -18.47 4.85 -6.96
CA LEU A 45 -19.39 5.76 -6.29
C LEU A 45 -18.59 6.66 -5.34
N ASP A 46 -18.92 7.95 -5.30
CA ASP A 46 -18.30 8.95 -4.41
C ASP A 46 -19.30 9.33 -3.31
N GLY A 47 -18.90 9.21 -2.05
CA GLY A 47 -19.70 9.67 -0.92
C GLY A 47 -19.77 11.20 -0.86
N PHE A 48 -20.98 11.78 -0.94
CA PHE A 48 -21.18 13.22 -0.83
C PHE A 48 -20.94 13.67 0.62
N SER A 49 -20.18 14.74 0.84
CA SER A 49 -19.98 15.40 2.15
C SER A 49 -19.63 14.48 3.36
N ARG A 50 -19.10 13.29 3.08
CA ARG A 50 -18.28 12.40 3.92
C ARG A 50 -18.53 12.51 5.43
N TYR A 51 -17.85 13.44 6.10
CA TYR A 51 -17.83 13.57 7.55
C TYR A 51 -19.09 14.23 8.12
N MET A 52 -19.77 15.08 7.36
CA MET A 52 -20.95 15.82 7.84
C MET A 52 -22.18 14.93 8.06
N HIS A 53 -22.13 13.67 7.61
CA HIS A 53 -23.17 12.68 7.91
C HIS A 53 -22.99 12.00 9.27
N ILE A 54 -21.81 12.10 9.91
CA ILE A 54 -21.55 11.49 11.20
C ILE A 54 -21.78 12.52 12.31
N HIS A 55 -22.66 12.19 13.26
CA HIS A 55 -22.87 13.03 14.45
C HIS A 55 -21.66 12.98 15.37
N ILE A 56 -21.30 14.14 15.93
CA ILE A 56 -20.38 14.20 17.05
C ILE A 56 -21.17 13.90 18.32
N ALA A 57 -20.62 13.08 19.20
CA ALA A 57 -21.18 12.82 20.52
C ALA A 57 -21.46 14.15 21.25
N LEU A 58 -22.63 14.26 21.90
CA LEU A 58 -23.07 15.51 22.53
C LEU A 58 -22.03 16.10 23.50
N GLU A 59 -21.35 15.23 24.24
CA GLU A 59 -20.28 15.58 25.17
C GLU A 59 -19.04 16.17 24.50
N ASP A 60 -18.81 15.88 23.22
CA ASP A 60 -17.62 16.30 22.47
C ASP A 60 -17.87 17.50 21.55
N GLN A 61 -19.12 17.90 21.30
CA GLN A 61 -19.45 19.00 20.39
C GLN A 61 -18.78 20.32 20.79
N HIS A 62 -18.72 20.62 22.09
CA HIS A 62 -18.09 21.83 22.62
C HIS A 62 -16.59 21.91 22.29
N LYS A 63 -15.92 20.79 22.01
CA LYS A 63 -14.51 20.76 21.61
C LYS A 63 -14.30 21.26 20.18
N THR A 64 -15.35 21.27 19.38
CA THR A 64 -15.34 21.74 17.97
C THR A 64 -15.85 23.18 17.82
N THR A 65 -15.89 23.92 18.93
CA THR A 65 -16.40 25.29 18.95
C THR A 65 -15.48 26.24 18.18
N PHE A 66 -16.07 27.11 17.37
CA PHE A 66 -15.36 28.17 16.66
C PHE A 66 -16.09 29.50 16.82
N THR A 67 -15.33 30.59 16.78
CA THR A 67 -15.87 31.95 16.87
C THR A 67 -15.74 32.66 15.53
N CYS A 68 -16.83 33.27 15.09
CA CYS A 68 -16.85 34.19 13.95
C CYS A 68 -17.47 35.52 14.38
N PRO A 69 -17.42 36.59 13.55
CA PRO A 69 -18.00 37.89 13.91
C PRO A 69 -19.50 37.87 14.27
N PHE A 70 -20.21 36.80 13.89
CA PHE A 70 -21.63 36.62 14.17
C PHE A 70 -21.92 35.79 15.43
N GLY A 71 -20.89 35.33 16.15
CA GLY A 71 -21.03 34.58 17.38
C GLY A 71 -20.13 33.35 17.47
N THR A 72 -20.36 32.57 18.52
CA THR A 72 -19.66 31.32 18.79
C THR A 72 -20.57 30.14 18.45
N PHE A 73 -20.09 29.24 17.60
CA PHE A 73 -20.84 28.11 17.08
C PHE A 73 -20.07 26.81 17.32
N ALA A 74 -20.77 25.69 17.50
CA ALA A 74 -20.18 24.36 17.60
C ALA A 74 -20.72 23.46 16.49
N TYR A 75 -19.90 22.51 16.04
CA TYR A 75 -20.35 21.54 15.05
C TYR A 75 -21.14 20.41 15.72
N SER A 76 -22.33 20.13 15.19
CA SER A 76 -23.12 18.93 15.55
C SER A 76 -22.70 17.69 14.76
N ARG A 77 -22.03 17.90 13.62
CA ARG A 77 -21.58 16.87 12.69
C ARG A 77 -20.08 16.99 12.46
N MET A 78 -19.42 15.89 12.18
CA MET A 78 -17.96 15.84 12.11
C MET A 78 -17.40 16.80 11.03
N PRO A 79 -16.67 17.86 11.42
CA PRO A 79 -16.08 18.79 10.47
C PRO A 79 -14.82 18.20 9.83
N PHE A 80 -14.47 18.75 8.66
CA PHE A 80 -13.16 18.50 8.07
C PHE A 80 -12.04 19.08 8.94
N GLY A 81 -10.98 18.30 9.15
CA GLY A 81 -9.75 18.74 9.83
C GLY A 81 -9.47 18.07 11.17
N LEU A 82 -10.40 17.27 11.71
CA LEU A 82 -10.16 16.47 12.91
C LEU A 82 -9.26 15.26 12.61
N CYS A 83 -8.31 14.98 13.50
CA CYS A 83 -7.30 13.92 13.32
C CYS A 83 -7.89 12.51 13.18
N ASN A 84 -9.03 12.22 13.82
CA ASN A 84 -9.69 10.91 13.81
C ASN A 84 -10.92 10.86 12.87
N ALA A 85 -11.19 11.90 12.08
CA ALA A 85 -12.36 11.91 11.21
C ALA A 85 -12.30 10.80 10.15
N LEU A 86 -11.11 10.59 9.61
CA LEU A 86 -10.82 9.59 8.59
C LEU A 86 -11.07 8.16 9.10
N SER A 87 -10.50 7.82 10.27
CA SER A 87 -10.63 6.51 10.90
C SER A 87 -12.07 6.21 11.29
N THR A 88 -12.77 7.21 11.86
CA THR A 88 -14.18 7.08 12.24
C THR A 88 -15.06 6.81 11.04
N PHE A 89 -14.82 7.52 9.92
CA PHE A 89 -15.57 7.32 8.70
C PHE A 89 -15.33 5.94 8.09
N GLN A 90 -14.06 5.50 7.98
CA GLN A 90 -13.73 4.17 7.47
C GLN A 90 -14.39 3.08 8.33
N ARG A 91 -14.34 3.21 9.66
CA ARG A 91 -14.97 2.25 10.59
C ARG A 91 -16.48 2.18 10.38
N CYS A 92 -17.13 3.34 10.23
CA CYS A 92 -18.56 3.43 9.94
C CYS A 92 -18.91 2.70 8.63
N MET A 93 -18.18 2.99 7.55
CA MET A 93 -18.40 2.33 6.26
C MET A 93 -18.14 0.82 6.33
N THR A 94 -17.11 0.41 7.05
CA THR A 94 -16.80 -1.01 7.26
C THR A 94 -17.92 -1.72 8.00
N SER A 95 -18.59 -1.05 8.94
CA SER A 95 -19.73 -1.59 9.68
C SER A 95 -20.99 -1.68 8.80
N ILE A 96 -21.32 -0.60 8.09
CA ILE A 96 -22.51 -0.52 7.21
C ILE A 96 -22.45 -1.55 6.08
N PHE A 97 -21.29 -1.74 5.46
CA PHE A 97 -21.11 -2.61 4.30
C PHE A 97 -20.40 -3.93 4.63
N SER A 98 -20.33 -4.30 5.91
CA SER A 98 -19.62 -5.51 6.38
C SER A 98 -20.01 -6.78 5.60
N ASP A 99 -21.29 -6.94 5.25
CA ASP A 99 -21.80 -8.09 4.49
C ASP A 99 -21.36 -8.12 3.02
N PHE A 100 -20.97 -6.98 2.46
CA PHE A 100 -20.68 -6.81 1.03
C PHE A 100 -19.19 -6.64 0.75
N LEU A 101 -18.43 -6.20 1.76
CA LEU A 101 -17.00 -6.00 1.67
C LEU A 101 -16.31 -7.31 1.30
N GLN A 102 -15.29 -7.20 0.45
CA GLN A 102 -14.47 -8.31 -0.05
C GLN A 102 -15.15 -9.27 -1.03
N ASP A 103 -16.48 -9.26 -1.13
CA ASP A 103 -17.22 -10.12 -2.07
C ASP A 103 -17.64 -9.34 -3.32
N CYS A 104 -18.42 -8.27 -3.14
CA CYS A 104 -19.00 -7.50 -4.25
C CYS A 104 -18.66 -6.00 -4.23
N MET A 105 -18.08 -5.51 -3.14
CA MET A 105 -17.59 -4.14 -3.05
C MET A 105 -16.34 -4.00 -2.20
N GLU A 106 -15.62 -2.92 -2.44
CA GLU A 106 -14.53 -2.43 -1.59
C GLU A 106 -14.79 -0.96 -1.27
N VAL A 107 -14.47 -0.56 -0.03
CA VAL A 107 -14.59 0.83 0.41
C VAL A 107 -13.26 1.31 0.93
N PHE A 108 -12.75 2.34 0.28
CA PHE A 108 -11.60 3.07 0.76
C PHE A 108 -11.99 4.52 0.95
N MET A 109 -12.13 4.91 2.21
CA MET A 109 -12.63 6.21 2.58
C MET A 109 -13.97 6.48 1.89
N ASP A 110 -13.97 7.44 0.98
CA ASP A 110 -15.17 7.96 0.32
C ASP A 110 -15.35 7.41 -1.08
N ASP A 111 -14.39 6.60 -1.52
CA ASP A 111 -14.40 5.92 -2.80
C ASP A 111 -14.96 4.50 -2.58
N PHE A 112 -16.18 4.29 -3.04
CA PHE A 112 -16.85 2.99 -3.03
C PHE A 112 -16.67 2.37 -4.41
N THR A 113 -16.15 1.15 -4.46
CA THR A 113 -16.01 0.41 -5.71
C THR A 113 -16.85 -0.84 -5.64
N VAL A 114 -17.86 -0.94 -6.50
CA VAL A 114 -18.64 -2.15 -6.74
C VAL A 114 -18.11 -2.82 -7.99
N TYR A 115 -17.95 -4.14 -7.98
CA TYR A 115 -17.36 -4.86 -9.10
C TYR A 115 -17.98 -6.23 -9.31
N ALA A 116 -17.89 -6.75 -10.53
CA ALA A 116 -18.29 -8.12 -10.86
C ALA A 116 -17.63 -8.68 -12.12
N ASN A 117 -17.79 -9.98 -12.32
CA ASN A 117 -17.30 -10.73 -13.50
C ASN A 117 -18.29 -10.72 -14.68
N SER A 118 -19.48 -10.15 -14.51
CA SER A 118 -20.48 -9.96 -15.57
C SER A 118 -21.27 -8.67 -15.35
N PHE A 119 -21.88 -8.15 -16.42
CA PHE A 119 -22.71 -6.94 -16.37
C PHE A 119 -23.91 -7.13 -15.43
N ASP A 120 -24.64 -8.24 -15.58
CA ASP A 120 -25.84 -8.52 -14.79
C ASP A 120 -25.55 -8.65 -13.30
N ALA A 121 -24.45 -9.35 -12.94
CA ALA A 121 -24.01 -9.46 -11.56
C ALA A 121 -23.59 -8.10 -10.98
N CYS A 122 -22.92 -7.25 -11.77
CA CYS A 122 -22.55 -5.90 -11.35
C CYS A 122 -23.80 -5.05 -11.08
N LEU A 123 -24.83 -5.16 -11.92
CA LEU A 123 -26.10 -4.46 -11.76
C LEU A 123 -26.84 -4.91 -10.50
N GLU A 124 -26.88 -6.22 -10.24
CA GLU A 124 -27.47 -6.76 -9.02
C GLU A 124 -26.73 -6.27 -7.76
N ASN A 125 -25.39 -6.31 -7.79
CA ASN A 125 -24.55 -5.82 -6.70
C ASN A 125 -24.76 -4.32 -6.47
N LEU A 126 -24.77 -3.51 -7.53
CA LEU A 126 -25.05 -2.08 -7.45
C LEU A 126 -26.44 -1.83 -6.83
N SER A 127 -27.46 -2.58 -7.23
CA SER A 127 -28.81 -2.47 -6.65
C SER A 127 -28.83 -2.73 -5.13
N LYS A 128 -28.09 -3.74 -4.67
CA LYS A 128 -27.96 -4.07 -3.24
C LYS A 128 -27.25 -2.94 -2.48
N VAL A 129 -26.15 -2.43 -3.03
CA VAL A 129 -25.37 -1.34 -2.43
C VAL A 129 -26.18 -0.05 -2.35
N LEU A 130 -26.86 0.35 -3.43
CA LEU A 130 -27.70 1.55 -3.44
C LEU A 130 -28.88 1.44 -2.46
N ARG A 131 -29.49 0.26 -2.32
CA ARG A 131 -30.52 0.02 -1.28
C ARG A 131 -29.96 0.25 0.12
N ARG A 132 -28.79 -0.34 0.43
CA ARG A 132 -28.12 -0.12 1.72
C ARG A 132 -27.81 1.37 1.96
N CYS A 133 -27.37 2.10 0.93
CA CYS A 133 -27.17 3.55 1.03
C CYS A 133 -28.45 4.30 1.40
N ILE A 134 -29.59 3.93 0.80
CA ILE A 134 -30.91 4.53 1.13
C ILE A 134 -31.28 4.22 2.59
N ASP A 135 -31.15 2.96 3.00
CA ASP A 135 -31.52 2.50 4.35
C ASP A 135 -30.70 3.22 5.44
N THR A 136 -29.41 3.48 5.18
CA THR A 136 -28.51 4.18 6.11
C THR A 136 -28.45 5.69 5.91
N ASN A 137 -29.30 6.26 5.04
CA ASN A 137 -29.30 7.68 4.68
C ASN A 137 -27.91 8.20 4.20
N LEU A 138 -27.18 7.37 3.48
CA LEU A 138 -25.91 7.74 2.85
C LEU A 138 -26.16 8.43 1.51
N VAL A 139 -25.72 9.69 1.38
CA VAL A 139 -25.84 10.45 0.14
C VAL A 139 -24.59 10.26 -0.73
N LEU A 140 -24.80 9.91 -2.00
CA LEU A 140 -23.76 9.76 -3.01
C LEU A 140 -23.74 10.98 -3.94
N ASN A 141 -22.55 11.32 -4.44
CA ASN A 141 -22.35 12.41 -5.38
C ASN A 141 -22.44 11.91 -6.82
N PHE A 142 -23.62 12.03 -7.42
CA PHE A 142 -23.89 11.52 -8.77
C PHE A 142 -22.92 12.05 -9.83
N GLU A 143 -22.47 13.31 -9.75
CA GLU A 143 -21.57 13.91 -10.76
C GLU A 143 -20.20 13.23 -10.84
N LYS A 144 -19.78 12.58 -9.75
CA LYS A 144 -18.51 11.85 -9.67
C LYS A 144 -18.68 10.34 -9.68
N CYS A 145 -19.91 9.86 -9.75
CA CYS A 145 -20.17 8.43 -9.87
C CYS A 145 -20.00 7.99 -11.32
N HIS A 146 -19.34 6.85 -11.50
CA HIS A 146 -19.18 6.20 -12.79
C HIS A 146 -19.82 4.81 -12.72
N PHE A 147 -20.71 4.50 -13.65
CA PHE A 147 -21.51 3.28 -13.61
C PHE A 147 -21.16 2.37 -14.80
N MET A 148 -21.05 1.07 -14.53
CA MET A 148 -20.86 0.00 -15.53
C MET A 148 -19.68 0.24 -16.48
N VAL A 149 -18.57 0.71 -15.94
CA VAL A 149 -17.34 0.92 -16.71
C VAL A 149 -16.46 -0.33 -16.70
N THR A 150 -15.66 -0.52 -17.74
CA THR A 150 -14.74 -1.67 -17.86
C THR A 150 -13.36 -1.40 -17.25
N GLU A 151 -13.03 -0.12 -17.05
CA GLU A 151 -11.81 0.35 -16.41
C GLU A 151 -12.08 1.66 -15.67
N GLY A 152 -11.27 1.96 -14.66
CA GLY A 152 -11.33 3.27 -14.00
C GLY A 152 -10.24 3.49 -12.97
N ILE A 153 -10.18 4.73 -12.48
CA ILE A 153 -9.11 5.18 -11.59
C ILE A 153 -9.54 4.95 -10.14
N VAL A 154 -8.79 4.12 -9.41
CA VAL A 154 -8.98 3.84 -7.99
C VAL A 154 -7.68 4.13 -7.26
N LEU A 155 -7.73 4.99 -6.25
CA LEU A 155 -6.56 5.32 -5.41
C LEU A 155 -5.31 5.74 -6.22
N GLY A 156 -5.49 6.38 -7.37
CA GLY A 156 -4.40 6.81 -8.25
C GLY A 156 -3.83 5.74 -9.18
N HIS A 157 -4.49 4.59 -9.29
CA HIS A 157 -4.15 3.51 -10.23
C HIS A 157 -5.30 3.24 -11.19
N LEU A 158 -4.99 2.92 -12.43
CA LEU A 158 -5.98 2.47 -13.40
C LEU A 158 -6.21 0.97 -13.19
N VAL A 159 -7.43 0.58 -12.85
CA VAL A 159 -7.81 -0.82 -12.67
C VAL A 159 -8.67 -1.26 -13.85
N SER A 160 -8.34 -2.43 -14.40
CA SER A 160 -9.07 -3.03 -15.51
C SER A 160 -9.12 -4.56 -15.39
N ASN A 161 -9.81 -5.22 -16.33
CA ASN A 161 -9.78 -6.67 -16.48
C ASN A 161 -8.38 -7.24 -16.76
N ARG A 162 -7.45 -6.44 -17.28
CA ARG A 162 -6.07 -6.86 -17.56
C ARG A 162 -5.18 -6.82 -16.32
N GLY A 163 -5.53 -6.01 -15.33
CA GLY A 163 -4.75 -5.80 -14.12
C GLY A 163 -4.74 -4.35 -13.65
N ILE A 164 -3.66 -4.00 -12.96
CA ILE A 164 -3.40 -2.69 -12.37
C ILE A 164 -2.35 -1.98 -13.22
N GLU A 165 -2.67 -0.76 -13.63
CA GLU A 165 -1.82 0.14 -14.41
C GLU A 165 -1.61 1.46 -13.65
N VAL A 166 -0.60 2.23 -14.08
CA VAL A 166 -0.38 3.58 -13.59
C VAL A 166 -1.36 4.52 -14.29
N ASP A 167 -1.94 5.48 -13.56
CA ASP A 167 -2.80 6.51 -14.15
C ASP A 167 -2.05 7.32 -15.21
N LYS A 168 -2.57 7.31 -16.45
CA LYS A 168 -2.00 8.03 -17.60
C LYS A 168 -1.84 9.52 -17.33
N SER A 169 -2.79 10.14 -16.63
CA SER A 169 -2.71 11.56 -16.29
C SER A 169 -1.51 11.87 -15.39
N LYS A 170 -1.14 10.93 -14.51
CA LYS A 170 0.06 11.04 -13.66
C LYS A 170 1.32 10.76 -14.44
N ILE A 171 1.30 9.82 -15.38
CA ILE A 171 2.42 9.54 -16.27
C ILE A 171 2.78 10.78 -17.09
N ASP A 172 1.79 11.47 -17.67
CA ASP A 172 2.03 12.65 -18.51
C ASP A 172 2.66 13.81 -17.71
N ILE A 173 2.18 14.01 -16.48
CA ILE A 173 2.77 14.98 -15.54
C ILE A 173 4.22 14.59 -15.25
N ILE A 174 4.49 13.33 -14.92
CA ILE A 174 5.84 12.85 -14.59
C ILE A 174 6.78 12.96 -15.80
N SER A 175 6.28 12.65 -16.99
CA SER A 175 7.02 12.74 -18.26
C SER A 175 7.43 14.18 -18.58
N SER A 176 6.57 15.15 -18.28
CA SER A 176 6.84 16.58 -18.50
C SER A 176 7.66 17.26 -17.40
N LEU A 177 7.93 16.60 -16.27
CA LEU A 177 8.71 17.21 -15.17
C LEU A 177 10.15 17.54 -15.61
N PRO A 178 10.64 18.76 -15.36
CA PRO A 178 12.02 19.13 -15.57
C PRO A 178 12.93 18.47 -14.52
N ASN A 179 14.25 18.54 -14.76
CA ASN A 179 15.22 18.09 -13.77
C ASN A 179 15.07 18.92 -12.48
N PRO A 180 15.05 18.26 -11.31
CA PRO A 180 14.84 18.95 -10.04
C PRO A 180 16.03 19.85 -9.71
N ALA A 181 15.73 21.09 -9.32
CA ALA A 181 16.73 22.11 -8.96
C ALA A 181 16.93 22.24 -7.44
N SER A 182 16.16 21.50 -6.64
CA SER A 182 16.25 21.56 -5.18
C SER A 182 16.04 20.21 -4.49
N VAL A 183 16.59 20.07 -3.28
CA VAL A 183 16.38 18.92 -2.38
C VAL A 183 14.88 18.67 -2.13
N ARG A 184 14.07 19.74 -2.07
CA ARG A 184 12.62 19.63 -1.89
C ARG A 184 11.94 18.97 -3.09
N GLU A 185 12.35 19.33 -4.30
CA GLU A 185 11.84 18.74 -5.53
C GLU A 185 12.27 17.28 -5.68
N VAL A 186 13.54 16.95 -5.39
CA VAL A 186 14.02 15.56 -5.38
C VAL A 186 13.21 14.71 -4.39
N ARG A 187 12.96 15.23 -3.17
CA ARG A 187 12.16 14.54 -2.16
C ARG A 187 10.73 14.34 -2.62
N SER A 188 10.12 15.36 -3.22
CA SER A 188 8.76 15.28 -3.77
C SER A 188 8.70 14.22 -4.87
N PHE A 189 9.65 14.23 -5.80
CA PHE A 189 9.73 13.27 -6.90
C PHE A 189 9.89 11.84 -6.37
N LEU A 190 10.87 11.58 -5.50
CA LEU A 190 11.08 10.26 -4.92
C LEU A 190 9.85 9.74 -4.14
N ARG A 191 9.10 10.62 -3.48
CA ARG A 191 7.84 10.25 -2.83
C ARG A 191 6.78 9.82 -3.85
N HIS A 192 6.66 10.53 -4.98
CA HIS A 192 5.71 10.17 -6.04
C HIS A 192 6.11 8.88 -6.76
N VAL A 193 7.38 8.70 -7.09
CA VAL A 193 7.87 7.47 -7.73
C VAL A 193 7.80 6.29 -6.75
N GLY A 194 8.08 6.52 -5.47
CA GLY A 194 7.97 5.53 -4.41
C GLY A 194 6.55 4.99 -4.22
N PHE A 195 5.51 5.77 -4.53
CA PHE A 195 4.12 5.30 -4.56
C PHE A 195 3.92 4.19 -5.62
N TYR A 196 4.62 4.28 -6.75
CA TYR A 196 4.60 3.29 -7.82
C TYR A 196 5.75 2.27 -7.75
N ARG A 197 6.39 2.11 -6.58
CA ARG A 197 7.55 1.21 -6.40
C ARG A 197 7.30 -0.22 -6.87
N ARG A 198 6.07 -0.72 -6.77
CA ARG A 198 5.68 -2.08 -7.16
C ARG A 198 5.86 -2.36 -8.66
N PHE A 199 5.86 -1.32 -9.50
CA PHE A 199 6.06 -1.41 -10.95
C PHE A 199 7.55 -1.33 -11.33
N ILE A 200 8.41 -0.90 -10.40
CA ILE A 200 9.80 -0.56 -10.68
C ILE A 200 10.72 -1.66 -10.15
N LYS A 201 11.30 -2.41 -11.09
CA LYS A 201 12.36 -3.37 -10.77
C LYS A 201 13.60 -2.63 -10.23
N ASN A 202 14.13 -3.08 -9.10
CA ASN A 202 15.35 -2.54 -8.46
C ASN A 202 15.26 -1.06 -8.04
N PHE A 203 14.08 -0.58 -7.63
CA PHE A 203 13.87 0.83 -7.25
C PHE A 203 14.96 1.40 -6.33
N SER A 204 15.35 0.67 -5.27
CA SER A 204 16.34 1.16 -4.30
C SER A 204 17.72 1.43 -4.93
N LYS A 205 18.09 0.71 -6.00
CA LYS A 205 19.35 0.94 -6.72
C LYS A 205 19.24 2.18 -7.60
N LEU A 206 18.14 2.30 -8.34
CA LEU A 206 17.89 3.42 -9.26
C LEU A 206 17.71 4.74 -8.50
N ALA A 207 17.02 4.69 -7.37
CA ALA A 207 16.79 5.85 -6.51
C ALA A 207 18.01 6.23 -5.66
N LEU A 208 19.09 5.42 -5.63
CA LEU A 208 20.24 5.64 -4.76
C LEU A 208 20.93 7.00 -5.01
N PRO A 209 21.25 7.40 -6.26
CA PRO A 209 21.89 8.69 -6.53
C PRO A 209 21.03 9.86 -6.05
N LEU A 210 19.71 9.79 -6.29
CA LEU A 210 18.75 10.81 -5.87
C LEU A 210 18.57 10.84 -4.35
N SER A 211 18.63 9.69 -3.69
CA SER A 211 18.48 9.58 -2.23
C SER A 211 19.69 10.14 -1.48
N ARG A 212 20.90 10.10 -2.08
CA ARG A 212 22.10 10.74 -1.52
C ARG A 212 21.93 12.24 -1.38
N LEU A 213 21.28 12.89 -2.34
CA LEU A 213 20.96 14.33 -2.30
C LEU A 213 19.99 14.73 -1.18
N LEU A 214 19.32 13.76 -0.54
CA LEU A 214 18.41 14.01 0.59
C LEU A 214 19.10 13.94 1.96
N GLN A 215 20.38 13.53 2.00
CA GLN A 215 21.12 13.39 3.24
C GLN A 215 21.46 14.75 3.86
N LYS A 216 21.68 14.76 5.18
CA LYS A 216 22.15 15.96 5.88
C LYS A 216 23.62 16.20 5.54
N ASP A 217 24.00 17.47 5.42
CA ASP A 217 25.38 17.92 5.20
C ASP A 217 25.99 17.48 3.86
N VAL A 218 25.15 17.25 2.85
CA VAL A 218 25.57 17.01 1.46
C VAL A 218 25.19 18.21 0.59
N ASP A 219 26.16 18.74 -0.15
CA ASP A 219 25.91 19.80 -1.12
C ASP A 219 25.00 19.31 -2.24
N PHE A 220 24.02 20.12 -2.62
CA PHE A 220 23.11 19.77 -3.70
C PHE A 220 23.84 19.91 -5.04
N ASN A 221 24.35 18.81 -5.55
CA ASN A 221 24.91 18.73 -6.90
C ASN A 221 24.16 17.69 -7.73
N PHE A 222 23.40 18.15 -8.73
CA PHE A 222 22.60 17.27 -9.58
C PHE A 222 23.44 16.73 -10.74
N ASP A 223 24.38 15.84 -10.41
CA ASP A 223 25.35 15.29 -11.34
C ASP A 223 24.74 14.36 -12.40
N GLN A 224 25.55 14.00 -13.40
CA GLN A 224 25.18 13.08 -14.47
C GLN A 224 24.52 11.75 -13.98
N PRO A 225 25.01 11.07 -12.92
CA PRO A 225 24.35 9.88 -12.39
C PRO A 225 22.93 10.14 -11.83
N CYS A 226 22.67 11.36 -11.33
CA CYS A 226 21.34 11.75 -10.86
C CYS A 226 20.40 12.02 -12.04
N ILE A 227 20.90 12.60 -13.12
CA ILE A 227 20.15 12.82 -14.37
C ILE A 227 19.75 11.48 -14.98
N GLU A 228 20.70 10.54 -15.08
CA GLU A 228 20.46 9.19 -15.61
C GLU A 228 19.42 8.44 -14.78
N ALA A 229 19.59 8.43 -13.45
CA ALA A 229 18.62 7.82 -12.54
C ALA A 229 17.22 8.44 -12.67
N PHE A 230 17.14 9.77 -12.80
CA PHE A 230 15.86 10.47 -12.97
C PHE A 230 15.16 10.11 -14.29
N GLN A 231 15.91 10.10 -15.40
CA GLN A 231 15.38 9.73 -16.71
C GLN A 231 14.98 8.25 -16.78
N GLU A 232 15.77 7.35 -16.20
CA GLU A 232 15.47 5.93 -16.16
C GLU A 232 14.19 5.65 -15.36
N LEU A 233 14.02 6.28 -14.19
CA LEU A 233 12.78 6.16 -13.41
C LEU A 233 11.56 6.68 -14.16
N LYS A 234 11.69 7.78 -14.92
CA LYS A 234 10.62 8.28 -15.80
C LYS A 234 10.27 7.27 -16.89
N ASN A 235 11.28 6.71 -17.54
CA ASN A 235 11.10 5.72 -18.62
C ASN A 235 10.45 4.42 -18.12
N ILE A 236 10.80 3.95 -16.93
CA ILE A 236 10.17 2.75 -16.35
C ILE A 236 8.70 3.01 -16.03
N LEU A 237 8.35 4.21 -15.52
CA LEU A 237 6.96 4.55 -15.25
C LEU A 237 6.11 4.72 -16.51
N THR A 238 6.68 5.23 -17.61
CA THR A 238 5.99 5.36 -18.90
C THR A 238 5.84 4.02 -19.62
N SER A 239 6.78 3.09 -19.42
CA SER A 239 6.75 1.73 -19.99
C SER A 239 6.27 0.67 -18.99
N ALA A 240 5.67 1.09 -17.87
CA ALA A 240 5.38 0.22 -16.74
C ALA A 240 4.51 -0.98 -17.18
N PRO A 241 4.89 -2.21 -16.79
CA PRO A 241 4.10 -3.39 -17.12
C PRO A 241 2.79 -3.40 -16.35
N ILE A 242 1.77 -4.00 -16.95
CA ILE A 242 0.48 -4.26 -16.28
C ILE A 242 0.74 -5.30 -15.19
N LEU A 243 0.49 -4.94 -13.92
CA LEU A 243 0.57 -5.89 -12.82
C LEU A 243 -0.74 -6.66 -12.73
N GLN A 244 -0.66 -7.98 -12.74
CA GLN A 244 -1.83 -8.84 -12.59
C GLN A 244 -2.11 -9.14 -11.13
N ALA A 245 -3.38 -9.32 -10.80
CA ALA A 245 -3.80 -9.81 -9.49
C ALA A 245 -3.22 -11.21 -9.22
N PRO A 246 -2.88 -11.53 -7.96
CA PRO A 246 -2.46 -12.87 -7.59
C PRO A 246 -3.62 -13.86 -7.76
N ASN A 247 -3.32 -15.04 -8.31
CA ASN A 247 -4.23 -16.18 -8.31
C ASN A 247 -3.94 -17.07 -7.10
N TRP A 248 -4.83 -17.05 -6.11
CA TRP A 248 -4.64 -17.77 -4.84
C TRP A 248 -4.62 -19.29 -4.96
N ASP A 249 -5.07 -19.87 -6.09
CA ASP A 249 -5.02 -21.31 -6.34
C ASP A 249 -3.64 -21.80 -6.78
N LEU A 250 -2.75 -20.88 -7.17
CA LEU A 250 -1.40 -21.19 -7.66
C LEU A 250 -0.34 -20.95 -6.57
N PRO A 251 0.73 -21.78 -6.52
CA PRO A 251 1.84 -21.53 -5.62
C PRO A 251 2.56 -20.24 -6.01
N PHE A 252 3.01 -19.50 -5.01
CA PHE A 252 3.82 -18.30 -5.22
C PHE A 252 5.27 -18.68 -5.51
N GLU A 253 5.84 -18.09 -6.56
CA GLU A 253 7.27 -18.18 -6.88
C GLU A 253 7.97 -16.93 -6.34
N LEU A 254 8.97 -17.14 -5.48
CA LEU A 254 9.79 -16.10 -4.91
C LEU A 254 11.20 -16.18 -5.48
N MET A 255 11.64 -15.10 -6.11
CA MET A 255 12.99 -14.99 -6.67
C MET A 255 13.73 -13.94 -5.84
N CYS A 256 14.69 -14.39 -5.03
CA CYS A 256 15.47 -13.53 -4.16
C CYS A 256 16.89 -13.39 -4.72
N ASP A 257 17.43 -12.18 -4.66
CA ASP A 257 18.82 -11.90 -5.00
C ASP A 257 19.42 -10.96 -3.97
N ALA A 258 20.67 -11.20 -3.62
CA ALA A 258 21.44 -10.38 -2.71
C ALA A 258 22.70 -9.89 -3.42
N SER A 259 22.72 -8.60 -3.71
CA SER A 259 23.94 -7.93 -4.17
C SER A 259 24.78 -7.48 -2.96
N ASN A 260 26.00 -6.99 -3.21
CA ASN A 260 26.86 -6.50 -2.13
C ASN A 260 26.30 -5.30 -1.35
N SER A 261 25.36 -4.55 -1.91
CA SER A 261 24.82 -3.32 -1.32
C SER A 261 23.30 -3.30 -1.17
N ALA A 262 22.57 -4.21 -1.81
CA ALA A 262 21.12 -4.21 -1.82
C ALA A 262 20.53 -5.62 -1.93
N LEU A 263 19.40 -5.83 -1.25
CA LEU A 263 18.54 -6.99 -1.35
C LEU A 263 17.45 -6.73 -2.38
N ARG A 264 17.08 -7.77 -3.13
CA ARG A 264 16.05 -7.72 -4.17
C ARG A 264 15.18 -8.95 -4.06
N ALA A 265 13.89 -8.75 -4.33
CA ALA A 265 12.92 -9.82 -4.36
C ALA A 265 11.88 -9.55 -5.45
N VAL A 266 11.51 -10.61 -6.15
CA VAL A 266 10.41 -10.61 -7.10
C VAL A 266 9.41 -11.66 -6.63
N LEU A 267 8.16 -11.24 -6.44
CA LEU A 267 7.05 -12.15 -6.21
C LEU A 267 6.33 -12.36 -7.54
N GLY A 268 6.15 -13.61 -7.94
CA GLY A 268 5.41 -13.96 -9.14
C GLY A 268 4.69 -15.28 -9.03
N GLN A 269 3.95 -15.61 -10.07
CA GLN A 269 3.22 -16.87 -10.19
C GLN A 269 3.37 -17.45 -11.58
N ARG A 270 3.27 -18.77 -11.66
CA ARG A 270 3.38 -19.50 -12.92
C ARG A 270 2.11 -20.31 -13.14
N ALA A 271 1.38 -19.99 -14.20
CA ALA A 271 0.17 -20.70 -14.59
C ALA A 271 0.42 -22.09 -15.20
N GLY A 272 1.68 -22.44 -15.52
CA GLY A 272 2.08 -23.75 -16.04
C GLY A 272 3.58 -23.83 -16.31
N ALA A 273 4.17 -25.03 -16.28
CA ALA A 273 5.64 -25.23 -16.27
C ALA A 273 6.41 -24.49 -17.39
N SER A 274 5.79 -24.30 -18.56
CA SER A 274 6.35 -23.69 -19.77
C SER A 274 5.96 -22.22 -20.00
N LEU A 275 5.15 -21.61 -19.13
CA LEU A 275 4.75 -20.21 -19.24
C LEU A 275 5.72 -19.29 -18.47
N PRO A 276 5.90 -18.03 -18.93
CA PRO A 276 6.69 -17.05 -18.20
C PRO A 276 6.08 -16.78 -16.82
N VAL A 277 6.94 -16.44 -15.86
CA VAL A 277 6.50 -16.05 -14.52
C VAL A 277 5.79 -14.70 -14.62
N HIS A 278 4.54 -14.67 -14.20
CA HIS A 278 3.75 -13.45 -14.09
C HIS A 278 4.19 -12.73 -12.82
N VAL A 279 4.72 -11.52 -12.95
CA VAL A 279 5.20 -10.76 -11.80
C VAL A 279 4.04 -10.04 -11.14
N ILE A 280 3.87 -10.27 -9.85
CA ILE A 280 2.87 -9.63 -9.01
C ILE A 280 3.44 -8.33 -8.44
N THR A 281 4.66 -8.39 -7.88
CA THR A 281 5.28 -7.21 -7.27
C THR A 281 6.81 -7.35 -7.17
N TYR A 282 7.48 -6.20 -7.25
CA TYR A 282 8.92 -6.07 -7.01
C TYR A 282 9.17 -5.45 -5.64
N ALA A 283 10.19 -5.93 -4.94
CA ALA A 283 10.71 -5.31 -3.73
C ALA A 283 12.23 -5.20 -3.77
N SER A 284 12.75 -4.12 -3.21
CA SER A 284 14.19 -3.93 -3.01
C SER A 284 14.44 -3.15 -1.73
N ARG A 285 15.60 -3.38 -1.11
CA ARG A 285 16.06 -2.65 0.07
C ARG A 285 17.57 -2.50 0.05
N THR A 286 18.08 -1.34 0.47
CA THR A 286 19.54 -1.17 0.67
C THR A 286 19.99 -1.86 1.95
N MET A 287 21.19 -2.44 1.93
CA MET A 287 21.75 -3.15 3.08
C MET A 287 22.48 -2.18 4.01
N ASP A 288 22.33 -2.39 5.32
CA ASP A 288 23.11 -1.66 6.33
C ASP A 288 24.61 -2.00 6.24
N PRO A 289 25.52 -1.11 6.67
CA PRO A 289 26.97 -1.37 6.70
C PRO A 289 27.34 -2.68 7.40
N THR A 290 26.61 -3.03 8.45
CA THR A 290 26.81 -4.31 9.15
C THR A 290 26.39 -5.51 8.31
N GLN A 291 25.34 -5.38 7.51
CA GLN A 291 24.82 -6.43 6.64
C GLN A 291 25.66 -6.59 5.36
N GLN A 292 26.27 -5.51 4.88
CA GLN A 292 27.19 -5.54 3.74
C GLN A 292 28.41 -6.44 3.99
N ASN A 293 28.83 -6.56 5.25
CA ASN A 293 29.94 -7.42 5.68
C ASN A 293 29.55 -8.89 5.87
N TYR A 294 28.29 -9.26 5.64
CA TYR A 294 27.85 -10.64 5.73
C TYR A 294 28.44 -11.51 4.63
N THR A 295 28.61 -12.80 4.95
CA THR A 295 28.97 -13.82 3.96
C THR A 295 27.88 -13.96 2.90
N THR A 296 28.22 -14.44 1.70
CA THR A 296 27.26 -14.59 0.58
C THR A 296 26.01 -15.36 1.00
N THR A 297 26.18 -16.49 1.70
CA THR A 297 25.08 -17.31 2.21
C THR A 297 24.20 -16.56 3.24
N GLU A 298 24.81 -15.74 4.12
CA GLU A 298 24.06 -14.91 5.08
C GLU A 298 23.29 -13.78 4.39
N LYS A 299 23.80 -13.26 3.26
CA LYS A 299 23.15 -12.23 2.44
C LYS A 299 21.96 -12.78 1.68
N GLU A 300 22.08 -13.94 1.05
CA GLU A 300 20.97 -14.58 0.35
C GLU A 300 19.86 -15.01 1.33
N LEU A 301 20.22 -15.57 2.49
CA LEU A 301 19.23 -15.85 3.53
C LEU A 301 18.53 -14.57 3.98
N LEU A 302 19.27 -13.46 4.12
CA LEU A 302 18.69 -12.17 4.46
C LEU A 302 17.75 -11.67 3.35
N ALA A 303 18.05 -11.90 2.08
CA ALA A 303 17.16 -11.56 0.97
C ALA A 303 15.85 -12.36 1.03
N ILE A 304 15.91 -13.65 1.36
CA ILE A 304 14.73 -14.49 1.56
C ILE A 304 13.89 -13.99 2.73
N VAL A 305 14.51 -13.73 3.89
CA VAL A 305 13.79 -13.21 5.07
C VAL A 305 13.14 -11.87 4.76
N PHE A 306 13.89 -10.95 4.13
CA PHE A 306 13.36 -9.66 3.68
C PHE A 306 12.14 -9.83 2.77
N ALA A 307 12.21 -10.74 1.81
CA ALA A 307 11.14 -11.00 0.88
C ALA A 307 9.89 -11.60 1.55
N LEU A 308 10.08 -12.54 2.48
CA LEU A 308 8.99 -13.15 3.24
C LEU A 308 8.29 -12.16 4.17
N GLU A 309 9.06 -11.31 4.85
CA GLU A 309 8.50 -10.23 5.67
C GLU A 309 7.75 -9.23 4.80
N LYS A 310 8.35 -8.83 3.66
CA LYS A 310 7.74 -7.83 2.77
C LYS A 310 6.45 -8.32 2.12
N PHE A 311 6.42 -9.59 1.72
CA PHE A 311 5.27 -10.21 1.05
C PHE A 311 4.44 -11.08 2.00
N ARG A 312 4.57 -10.88 3.31
CA ARG A 312 3.93 -11.69 4.34
C ARG A 312 2.42 -11.85 4.11
N SER A 313 1.73 -10.79 3.70
CA SER A 313 0.28 -10.80 3.43
C SER A 313 -0.12 -11.74 2.28
N TYR A 314 0.77 -12.01 1.33
CA TYR A 314 0.52 -12.94 0.22
C TYR A 314 0.86 -14.38 0.59
N LEU A 315 1.92 -14.52 1.39
CA LEU A 315 2.63 -15.77 1.56
C LEU A 315 2.13 -16.60 2.75
N LEU A 316 1.49 -15.97 3.73
CA LEU A 316 0.90 -16.66 4.87
C LEU A 316 -0.19 -17.64 4.42
N GLY A 317 -0.08 -18.91 4.85
CA GLY A 317 -1.03 -19.98 4.51
C GLY A 317 -0.90 -20.55 3.10
N SER A 318 -0.10 -19.93 2.22
CA SER A 318 0.10 -20.35 0.84
C SER A 318 1.35 -21.20 0.66
N LYS A 319 1.39 -22.03 -0.38
CA LYS A 319 2.62 -22.75 -0.77
C LYS A 319 3.57 -21.81 -1.51
N ILE A 320 4.83 -21.78 -1.08
CA ILE A 320 5.86 -20.86 -1.59
C ILE A 320 7.00 -21.67 -2.19
N VAL A 321 7.38 -21.37 -3.42
CA VAL A 321 8.56 -21.92 -4.07
C VAL A 321 9.63 -20.83 -4.12
N VAL A 322 10.68 -20.97 -3.32
CA VAL A 322 11.81 -20.03 -3.32
C VAL A 322 12.87 -20.55 -4.26
N PHE A 323 13.19 -19.77 -5.29
CA PHE A 323 14.32 -20.04 -6.17
C PHE A 323 15.54 -19.29 -5.66
N SER A 324 16.60 -20.04 -5.39
CA SER A 324 17.92 -19.50 -5.10
C SER A 324 18.96 -20.29 -5.89
N ASP A 325 19.99 -19.57 -6.32
CA ASP A 325 21.21 -20.05 -6.95
C ASP A 325 22.21 -20.66 -5.95
N HIS A 326 21.90 -20.65 -4.65
CA HIS A 326 22.82 -21.09 -3.62
C HIS A 326 22.37 -22.35 -2.91
N ALA A 327 22.93 -23.48 -3.36
CA ALA A 327 22.66 -24.81 -2.82
C ALA A 327 22.90 -24.93 -1.29
N ALA A 328 23.77 -24.08 -0.70
CA ALA A 328 24.07 -24.14 0.73
C ALA A 328 22.86 -23.78 1.63
N LEU A 329 21.86 -23.05 1.11
CA LEU A 329 20.66 -22.70 1.86
C LEU A 329 19.80 -23.93 2.22
N ARG A 330 19.77 -24.96 1.36
CA ARG A 330 19.08 -26.24 1.66
C ARG A 330 19.69 -26.95 2.86
N TYR A 331 21.00 -26.84 3.05
CA TYR A 331 21.73 -27.45 4.15
C TYR A 331 21.68 -26.60 5.43
N LEU A 332 21.58 -25.28 5.28
CA LEU A 332 21.55 -24.34 6.40
C LEU A 332 20.35 -24.59 7.33
N LEU A 333 19.19 -24.93 6.75
CA LEU A 333 17.97 -25.26 7.50
C LEU A 333 18.11 -26.52 8.37
N LYS A 334 19.07 -27.39 8.06
CA LYS A 334 19.26 -28.68 8.73
C LYS A 334 20.48 -28.69 9.66
N LYS A 335 21.24 -27.59 9.76
CA LYS A 335 22.52 -27.55 10.48
C LYS A 335 22.31 -27.33 11.99
N PRO A 336 22.65 -28.29 12.87
CA PRO A 336 22.67 -28.05 14.31
C PRO A 336 23.85 -27.11 14.67
N GLY A 337 23.62 -26.17 15.59
CA GLY A 337 24.67 -25.26 16.11
C GLY A 337 24.93 -24.00 15.27
N ALA A 338 23.92 -23.47 14.57
CA ALA A 338 24.02 -22.19 13.87
C ALA A 338 24.15 -21.00 14.85
N LYS A 339 24.72 -19.88 14.38
CA LYS A 339 24.80 -18.64 15.18
C LYS A 339 23.37 -18.19 15.60
N PRO A 340 23.17 -17.57 16.78
CA PRO A 340 21.85 -17.17 17.27
C PRO A 340 21.01 -16.34 16.27
N ARG A 341 21.65 -15.46 15.49
CA ARG A 341 20.98 -14.68 14.44
C ARG A 341 20.43 -15.54 13.29
N LEU A 342 21.14 -16.60 12.93
CA LEU A 342 20.70 -17.54 11.89
C LEU A 342 19.55 -18.39 12.42
N ILE A 343 19.61 -18.82 13.68
CA ILE A 343 18.51 -19.54 14.34
C ILE A 343 17.23 -18.69 14.33
N TRP A 344 17.32 -17.41 14.72
CA TRP A 344 16.19 -16.49 14.66
C TRP A 344 15.58 -16.36 13.26
N ARG A 345 16.42 -16.22 12.23
CA ARG A 345 15.95 -16.21 10.83
C ARG A 345 15.31 -17.53 10.44
N MET A 346 15.84 -18.67 10.87
CA MET A 346 15.28 -19.99 10.59
C MET A 346 13.91 -20.19 11.26
N LEU A 347 13.70 -19.66 12.46
CA LEU A 347 12.39 -19.66 13.13
C LEU A 347 11.34 -18.86 12.33
N LEU A 348 11.72 -17.70 11.77
CA LEU A 348 10.84 -16.91 10.91
C LEU A 348 10.44 -17.69 9.64
N LEU A 349 11.34 -18.50 9.08
CA LEU A 349 11.04 -19.34 7.92
C LEU A 349 10.02 -20.45 8.22
N GLN A 350 9.95 -20.94 9.45
CA GLN A 350 9.04 -22.03 9.83
C GLN A 350 7.57 -21.62 9.82
N GLU A 351 7.27 -20.33 9.92
CA GLU A 351 5.91 -19.82 9.82
C GLU A 351 5.32 -20.00 8.40
N PHE A 352 6.17 -20.14 7.40
CA PHE A 352 5.78 -20.21 6.00
C PHE A 352 5.97 -21.61 5.41
N ASN A 353 5.09 -22.00 4.49
CA ASN A 353 5.20 -23.27 3.78
C ASN A 353 6.16 -23.13 2.58
N ILE A 354 7.47 -23.17 2.86
CA ILE A 354 8.53 -22.90 1.89
C ILE A 354 9.13 -24.19 1.31
N GLU A 355 9.17 -24.24 -0.02
CA GLU A 355 9.92 -25.21 -0.81
C GLU A 355 11.09 -24.50 -1.52
N ILE A 356 12.34 -24.77 -1.11
CA ILE A 356 13.52 -24.20 -1.76
C ILE A 356 13.90 -25.07 -2.96
N ARG A 357 13.88 -24.49 -4.17
CA ARG A 357 14.30 -25.12 -5.42
C ARG A 357 15.56 -24.46 -5.97
N ASP A 358 16.42 -25.31 -6.52
CA ASP A 358 17.62 -24.88 -7.22
C ASP A 358 17.25 -24.51 -8.65
N LYS A 359 17.76 -23.38 -9.15
CA LYS A 359 17.56 -22.96 -10.53
C LYS A 359 18.93 -22.62 -11.11
N LYS A 360 19.34 -23.35 -12.16
CA LYS A 360 20.57 -23.05 -12.89
C LYS A 360 20.51 -21.60 -13.41
N GLY A 361 21.61 -20.86 -13.25
CA GLY A 361 21.70 -19.41 -13.57
C GLY A 361 21.16 -19.05 -14.95
N ASP A 362 21.28 -19.95 -15.93
CA ASP A 362 20.85 -19.74 -17.32
C ASP A 362 19.32 -19.65 -17.50
N GLU A 363 18.51 -20.30 -16.65
CA GLU A 363 17.03 -20.18 -16.63
C GLU A 363 16.54 -19.06 -15.71
N ASN A 364 17.47 -18.44 -14.99
CA ASN A 364 17.23 -17.33 -14.08
C ASN A 364 17.62 -16.01 -14.74
N SER A 365 17.35 -15.83 -16.04
CA SER A 365 17.73 -14.63 -16.81
C SER A 365 17.32 -13.31 -16.11
N VAL A 366 16.17 -13.31 -15.44
CA VAL A 366 15.67 -12.15 -14.67
C VAL A 366 16.56 -11.83 -13.46
N ALA A 367 17.22 -12.82 -12.88
CA ALA A 367 18.10 -12.74 -11.71
C ALA A 367 19.60 -12.67 -12.07
N ASP A 368 20.07 -13.37 -13.11
CA ASP A 368 21.50 -13.41 -13.47
C ASP A 368 21.96 -12.10 -14.15
N HIS A 369 21.05 -11.36 -14.80
CA HIS A 369 21.31 -9.97 -15.21
C HIS A 369 21.45 -8.99 -14.02
N LEU A 370 21.11 -9.39 -12.79
CA LEU A 370 21.12 -8.53 -11.60
C LEU A 370 22.47 -8.42 -10.89
N SER A 371 23.33 -9.43 -11.04
CA SER A 371 24.56 -9.62 -10.25
C SER A 371 25.82 -9.02 -10.88
N ARG A 372 25.81 -8.69 -12.19
CA ARG A 372 27.04 -8.46 -12.98
C ARG A 372 27.51 -7.00 -13.16
N ILE A 373 27.08 -6.03 -12.35
CA ILE A 373 27.51 -4.61 -12.50
C ILE A 373 28.33 -4.13 -11.28
N LYS A 374 29.56 -3.63 -11.53
CA LYS A 374 30.63 -3.32 -10.56
C LYS A 374 30.83 -1.80 -10.30
N ARG A 375 31.01 -1.42 -9.01
CA ARG A 375 31.51 -0.16 -8.36
C ARG A 375 30.67 1.13 -8.53
N GLU A 376 30.64 2.11 -7.62
CA GLU A 376 31.57 2.56 -6.55
C GLU A 376 31.01 2.54 -5.10
N SER A 377 31.94 2.44 -4.15
CA SER A 377 31.72 2.32 -2.70
C SER A 377 31.50 3.67 -2.03
N GLU A 378 30.33 3.81 -1.40
CA GLU A 378 30.13 4.13 0.02
C GLU A 378 28.61 4.23 0.24
N SER A 379 28.08 3.55 1.26
CA SER A 379 26.63 3.60 1.53
C SER A 379 26.32 3.38 3.02
N MET A 380 25.59 4.35 3.57
CA MET A 380 24.76 4.17 4.75
C MET A 380 23.35 3.74 4.32
N PRO A 381 22.61 3.01 5.17
CA PRO A 381 21.34 2.42 4.77
C PRO A 381 20.24 3.45 4.67
N ILE A 382 19.39 3.29 3.65
CA ILE A 382 18.13 4.04 3.55
C ILE A 382 17.14 3.35 4.48
N ARG A 383 16.52 4.12 5.39
CA ARG A 383 15.44 3.62 6.25
C ARG A 383 14.17 3.49 5.39
N ASP A 384 14.02 2.34 4.77
CA ASP A 384 13.00 2.00 3.75
C ASP A 384 11.63 1.55 4.33
N GLU A 385 11.45 1.62 5.65
CA GLU A 385 10.20 1.24 6.35
C GLU A 385 9.32 2.48 6.60
N PHE A 386 8.10 2.45 6.05
CA PHE A 386 7.05 3.38 6.49
C PHE A 386 6.50 2.89 7.84
N PRO A 387 6.20 3.80 8.80
CA PRO A 387 5.69 3.43 10.13
C PRO A 387 4.45 2.52 10.10
N ASP A 388 3.70 2.55 9.00
CA ASP A 388 2.42 1.88 8.83
C ASP A 388 2.55 0.42 8.32
N GLU A 389 3.77 -0.09 8.06
CA GLU A 389 4.01 -1.48 7.60
C GLU A 389 4.04 -2.50 8.76
N GLN A 390 3.87 -2.09 10.02
CA GLN A 390 3.88 -2.98 11.19
C GLN A 390 2.45 -3.21 11.73
N LEU A 391 2.00 -4.46 11.70
CA LEU A 391 0.76 -4.89 12.36
C LEU A 391 0.92 -4.82 13.88
N LEU A 392 0.20 -3.90 14.53
CA LEU A 392 0.14 -3.79 15.98
C LEU A 392 -1.15 -4.46 16.50
N HIS A 393 -0.99 -5.43 17.39
CA HIS A 393 -2.10 -6.10 18.06
C HIS A 393 -2.59 -5.26 19.25
N ILE A 394 -3.79 -4.69 19.15
CA ILE A 394 -4.43 -3.95 20.23
C ILE A 394 -4.95 -4.94 21.29
N LYS A 395 -4.46 -4.82 22.54
CA LYS A 395 -4.91 -5.63 23.70
C LYS A 395 -5.90 -4.89 24.62
N THR A 396 -6.42 -3.74 24.22
CA THR A 396 -7.38 -2.97 25.04
C THR A 396 -8.82 -3.41 24.77
N PRO A 397 -9.71 -3.33 25.78
CA PRO A 397 -11.13 -3.60 25.60
C PRO A 397 -11.75 -2.69 24.54
N THR A 398 -12.85 -3.16 23.95
CA THR A 398 -13.60 -2.47 22.88
C THR A 398 -13.80 -0.99 23.21
N PRO A 399 -13.35 -0.05 22.37
CA PRO A 399 -13.48 1.37 22.66
C PRO A 399 -14.95 1.82 22.64
N TRP A 400 -15.27 2.86 23.42
CA TRP A 400 -16.62 3.46 23.56
C TRP A 400 -17.28 3.89 22.23
N PHE A 401 -16.50 4.12 21.17
CA PHE A 401 -17.03 4.48 19.85
C PHE A 401 -17.49 3.28 19.01
N SER A 402 -17.20 2.05 19.43
CA SER A 402 -17.73 0.84 18.78
C SER A 402 -19.26 0.80 18.88
N ASP A 403 -19.80 1.32 19.97
CA ASP A 403 -21.24 1.48 20.23
C ASP A 403 -21.91 2.45 19.26
N ILE A 404 -21.23 3.52 18.86
CA ILE A 404 -21.74 4.50 17.87
C ILE A 404 -21.79 3.87 16.48
N CYS A 405 -20.76 3.10 16.10
CA CYS A 405 -20.74 2.41 14.80
C CYS A 405 -21.84 1.34 14.74
N ASN A 406 -22.02 0.59 15.83
CA ASN A 406 -23.08 -0.41 15.95
C ASN A 406 -24.48 0.24 15.91
N TYR A 407 -24.67 1.41 16.53
CA TYR A 407 -25.93 2.15 16.45
C TYR A 407 -26.24 2.61 15.02
N VAL A 408 -25.26 3.16 14.30
CA VAL A 408 -25.46 3.60 12.90
C VAL A 408 -25.78 2.41 11.99
N ALA A 409 -25.17 1.25 12.22
CA ALA A 409 -25.42 0.06 11.42
C ALA A 409 -26.73 -0.66 11.75
N ALA A 410 -27.12 -0.74 13.03
CA ALA A 410 -28.23 -1.57 13.51
C ALA A 410 -29.45 -0.78 14.02
N SER A 411 -29.36 0.54 14.17
CA SER A 411 -30.38 1.41 14.80
C SER A 411 -30.79 0.96 16.22
N GLN A 412 -29.88 0.28 16.94
CA GLN A 412 -30.09 -0.21 18.32
C GLN A 412 -29.17 0.52 19.29
N PHE A 413 -29.74 1.05 20.38
CA PHE A 413 -28.97 1.69 21.45
C PHE A 413 -28.23 0.66 22.32
N PRO A 414 -27.01 0.96 22.80
CA PRO A 414 -26.33 0.13 23.77
C PRO A 414 -27.13 0.00 25.07
N PRO A 415 -27.11 -1.16 25.76
CA PRO A 415 -27.87 -1.39 26.99
C PRO A 415 -27.45 -0.49 28.17
N GLU A 416 -26.30 0.18 28.10
CA GLU A 416 -25.83 1.14 29.11
C GLU A 416 -26.17 2.61 28.77
N ALA A 417 -26.82 2.85 27.62
CA ALA A 417 -27.17 4.19 27.12
C ALA A 417 -28.64 4.58 27.38
N SER A 418 -29.40 3.79 28.15
CA SER A 418 -30.80 4.03 28.52
C SER A 418 -30.97 4.77 29.84
#